data_AF-A0A645ESY0-F1
#
_entry.id   AF-A0A645ESY0-F1
#
_cell.length_a   1.000
_cell.length_b   1.000
_cell.length_c   1.000
_cell.angle_alpha   90.00
_cell.angle_beta   90.00
_cell.angle_gamma   90.00
#
_symmetry.space_group_name_H-M   'P 1'
#
loop_
_entity.id
_entity.type
_entity.pdbx_description
1 polymer ?
#
loop_
_entity_poly.entity_id
_entity_poly.type
_entity_poly.pdbx_seq_one_letter_code
_entity_poly.pdbx_strand_id
1 'polypeptide(L)'
;MDQTRLDRAASLYTVEFAESKGIDLRYVNTGKIENPVVALKALTGGKGYDDVFVFAPVKPVVEQADAILGFDGCLNFFAGPSNPDFSAMFNFYNVHYAYTHVVGTSGGNNDDMVEALELMSKGLDPAGLVTHIGGLDAVIEATNHLPEIPGGKKLIYTHIEMPLTPIVDFAKLGETSEMFRRLAEICDRHNGLWSLEAESYLLNNVGI
;
A
#
# COMPACT_ATOMS: atom_id res chain seq x y z
N MET A 1 -0.05 -5.16 -13.85
CA MET A 1 0.19 -5.30 -12.41
C MET A 1 1.52 -6.00 -12.21
N ASP A 2 2.38 -5.49 -11.34
CA ASP A 2 3.70 -6.08 -11.06
C ASP A 2 3.57 -7.25 -10.08
N GLN A 3 4.08 -8.43 -10.46
CA GLN A 3 4.03 -9.63 -9.63
C GLN A 3 4.85 -9.46 -8.35
N THR A 4 6.00 -8.78 -8.42
CA THR A 4 6.91 -8.58 -7.28
C THR A 4 6.21 -7.84 -6.15
N ARG A 5 5.35 -6.87 -6.50
CA ARG A 5 4.56 -6.10 -5.51
C ARG A 5 3.49 -6.95 -4.85
N LEU A 6 2.86 -7.86 -5.59
CA LEU A 6 1.88 -8.80 -5.04
C LEU A 6 2.56 -9.82 -4.13
N ASP A 7 3.70 -10.37 -4.54
CA ASP A 7 4.45 -11.35 -3.75
C ASP A 7 4.94 -10.72 -2.44
N ARG A 8 5.44 -9.46 -2.49
CA ARG A 8 5.79 -8.72 -1.27
C ARG A 8 4.58 -8.54 -0.35
N ALA A 9 3.43 -8.11 -0.88
CA ALA A 9 2.22 -7.97 -0.07
C ALA A 9 1.79 -9.32 0.56
N ALA A 10 1.82 -10.40 -0.21
CA ALA A 10 1.48 -11.75 0.25
C ALA A 10 2.45 -12.28 1.31
N SER A 11 3.74 -11.90 1.27
CA SER A 11 4.69 -12.26 2.32
C SER A 11 4.43 -11.54 3.65
N LEU A 12 3.83 -10.35 3.62
CA LEU A 12 3.53 -9.57 4.81
C LEU A 12 2.16 -9.92 5.38
N TYR A 13 1.16 -10.09 4.51
CA TYR A 13 -0.20 -10.44 4.85
C TYR A 13 -0.55 -11.76 4.16
N THR A 14 -0.17 -12.87 4.80
CA THR A 14 -0.32 -14.18 4.18
C THR A 14 -1.79 -14.61 4.11
N VAL A 15 -2.10 -15.49 3.16
CA VAL A 15 -3.45 -16.07 3.03
C VAL A 15 -3.80 -16.86 4.30
N GLU A 16 -2.83 -17.56 4.88
CA GLU A 16 -3.01 -18.34 6.12
C GLU A 16 -3.30 -17.42 7.32
N PHE A 17 -2.66 -16.25 7.40
CA PHE A 17 -2.95 -15.28 8.45
C PHE A 17 -4.37 -14.72 8.29
N ALA A 18 -4.78 -14.36 7.08
CA ALA A 18 -6.14 -13.91 6.81
C ALA A 18 -7.19 -15.00 7.13
N GLU A 19 -6.92 -16.25 6.75
CA GLU A 19 -7.78 -17.39 7.05
C GLU A 19 -7.93 -17.61 8.56
N SER A 20 -6.85 -17.44 9.34
CA SER A 20 -6.90 -17.48 10.81
C SER A 20 -7.84 -16.41 11.43
N LYS A 21 -8.19 -15.38 10.66
CA LYS A 21 -9.15 -14.33 11.00
C LYS A 21 -10.51 -14.50 10.33
N GLY A 22 -10.74 -15.61 9.62
CA GLY A 22 -11.98 -15.89 8.90
C GLY A 22 -12.13 -15.11 7.59
N ILE A 23 -11.03 -14.67 6.99
CA ILE A 23 -11.02 -13.87 5.75
C ILE A 23 -10.50 -14.72 4.58
N ASP A 24 -11.24 -14.80 3.49
CA ASP A 24 -10.75 -15.32 2.20
C ASP A 24 -9.97 -14.21 1.47
N LEU A 25 -8.65 -14.20 1.67
CA LEU A 25 -7.75 -13.25 1.03
C LEU A 25 -7.19 -13.82 -0.27
N ARG A 26 -7.31 -13.05 -1.36
CA ARG A 26 -6.78 -13.44 -2.68
C ARG A 26 -5.94 -12.35 -3.31
N TYR A 27 -4.71 -12.68 -3.65
CA TYR A 27 -3.84 -11.85 -4.50
C TYR A 27 -4.01 -12.24 -5.96
N VAL A 28 -4.62 -11.37 -6.76
CA VAL A 28 -4.94 -11.66 -8.17
C VAL A 28 -4.16 -10.73 -9.10
N ASN A 29 -3.29 -11.30 -9.93
CA ASN A 29 -2.60 -10.56 -10.99
C ASN A 29 -3.44 -10.52 -12.27
N THR A 30 -4.30 -9.50 -12.39
CA THR A 30 -5.16 -9.33 -13.57
C THR A 30 -4.40 -9.08 -14.87
N GLY A 31 -3.13 -8.64 -14.81
CA GLY A 31 -2.31 -8.41 -15.99
C GLY A 31 -1.88 -9.69 -16.72
N LYS A 32 -2.08 -10.86 -16.11
CA LYS A 32 -1.80 -12.18 -16.71
C LYS A 32 -3.08 -12.93 -17.09
N ILE A 33 -4.25 -12.28 -17.01
CA ILE A 33 -5.55 -12.89 -17.26
C ILE A 33 -6.13 -12.25 -18.52
N GLU A 34 -6.54 -13.08 -19.49
CA GLU A 34 -7.12 -12.61 -20.76
C GLU A 34 -8.43 -11.83 -20.53
N ASN A 35 -9.31 -12.34 -19.65
CA ASN A 35 -10.56 -11.68 -19.28
C ASN A 35 -10.65 -11.50 -17.74
N PRO A 36 -10.08 -10.42 -17.19
CA PRO A 36 -10.03 -10.21 -15.75
C PRO A 36 -11.40 -9.99 -15.13
N VAL A 37 -12.37 -9.38 -15.84
CA VAL A 37 -13.73 -9.17 -15.33
C VAL A 37 -14.43 -10.50 -15.07
N VAL A 38 -14.38 -11.43 -16.04
CA VAL A 38 -14.99 -12.76 -15.89
C VAL A 38 -14.29 -13.55 -14.79
N ALA A 39 -12.96 -13.53 -14.75
CA ALA A 39 -12.18 -14.24 -13.74
C ALA A 39 -12.50 -13.74 -12.32
N LEU A 40 -12.56 -12.42 -12.11
CA LEU A 40 -12.89 -11.84 -10.81
C LEU A 40 -14.33 -12.15 -10.39
N LYS A 41 -15.32 -12.03 -11.30
CA LYS A 41 -16.71 -12.41 -10.98
C LYS A 41 -16.85 -13.90 -10.68
N ALA A 42 -16.06 -14.77 -11.30
CA ALA A 42 -16.08 -16.20 -10.98
C ALA A 42 -15.69 -16.48 -9.52
N LEU A 43 -14.81 -15.66 -8.92
CA LEU A 43 -14.43 -15.77 -7.51
C LEU A 43 -15.63 -15.53 -6.57
N THR A 44 -16.62 -14.75 -7.00
CA THR A 44 -17.83 -14.45 -6.23
C THR A 44 -19.06 -15.22 -6.72
N GLY A 45 -18.86 -16.30 -7.47
CA GLY A 45 -19.95 -17.11 -8.04
C GLY A 45 -20.81 -16.34 -9.05
N GLY A 46 -20.24 -15.33 -9.71
CA GLY A 46 -20.89 -14.49 -10.71
C GLY A 46 -21.62 -13.27 -10.14
N LYS A 47 -21.68 -13.10 -8.81
CA LYS A 47 -22.46 -12.02 -8.17
C LYS A 47 -21.84 -10.63 -8.33
N GLY A 48 -20.53 -10.54 -8.54
CA GLY A 48 -19.77 -9.30 -8.46
C GLY A 48 -19.30 -8.99 -7.03
N TYR A 49 -18.93 -7.74 -6.77
CA TYR A 49 -18.41 -7.26 -5.48
C TYR A 49 -19.30 -6.16 -4.92
N ASP A 50 -19.53 -6.18 -3.61
CA ASP A 50 -20.29 -5.16 -2.90
C ASP A 50 -19.51 -3.84 -2.81
N ASP A 51 -18.19 -3.91 -2.61
CA ASP A 51 -17.31 -2.75 -2.58
C ASP A 51 -16.08 -2.96 -3.47
N VAL A 52 -15.72 -1.95 -4.27
CA VAL A 52 -14.52 -1.95 -5.10
C VAL A 52 -13.75 -0.65 -4.88
N PHE A 53 -12.54 -0.77 -4.34
CA PHE A 53 -11.66 0.37 -4.06
C PHE A 53 -10.62 0.53 -5.18
N VAL A 54 -10.58 1.71 -5.79
CA VAL A 54 -9.62 2.07 -6.84
C VAL A 54 -8.57 3.01 -6.26
N PHE A 55 -7.34 2.50 -6.17
CA PHE A 55 -6.17 3.21 -5.60
C PHE A 55 -5.24 3.82 -6.64
N ALA A 56 -5.52 3.66 -7.94
CA ALA A 56 -4.70 4.23 -9.01
C ALA A 56 -5.58 4.90 -10.10
N PRO A 57 -5.26 6.12 -10.54
CA PRO A 57 -6.08 6.86 -11.51
C PRO A 57 -5.73 6.38 -12.93
N VAL A 58 -6.05 5.12 -13.20
CA VAL A 58 -5.75 4.45 -14.48
C VAL A 58 -7.08 4.03 -15.10
N LYS A 59 -7.38 4.57 -16.29
CA LYS A 59 -8.69 4.40 -16.94
C LYS A 59 -9.16 2.94 -17.03
N PRO A 60 -8.36 1.97 -17.53
CA PRO A 60 -8.73 0.55 -17.51
C PRO A 60 -9.03 -0.03 -16.11
N VAL A 61 -8.41 0.49 -15.05
CA VAL A 61 -8.66 0.02 -13.67
C VAL A 61 -10.03 0.49 -13.20
N VAL A 62 -10.39 1.74 -13.50
CA VAL A 62 -11.72 2.29 -13.17
C VAL A 62 -12.82 1.57 -13.93
N GLU A 63 -12.63 1.33 -15.22
CA GLU A 63 -13.60 0.64 -16.08
C GLU A 63 -13.76 -0.84 -15.67
N GLN A 64 -12.67 -1.51 -15.28
CA GLN A 64 -12.76 -2.86 -14.72
C GLN A 64 -13.49 -2.87 -13.37
N ALA A 65 -13.26 -1.86 -12.52
CA ALA A 65 -13.93 -1.74 -11.23
C ALA A 65 -15.45 -1.60 -11.40
N ASP A 66 -15.92 -0.74 -12.30
CA ASP A 66 -17.35 -0.67 -12.71
C ASP A 66 -17.88 -2.03 -13.16
N ALA A 67 -17.14 -2.69 -14.06
CA ALA A 67 -17.59 -3.94 -14.67
C ALA A 67 -17.72 -5.11 -13.68
N ILE A 68 -16.99 -5.11 -12.56
CA ILE A 68 -17.01 -6.21 -11.57
C ILE A 68 -18.00 -5.99 -10.41
N LEU A 69 -18.61 -4.80 -10.29
CA LEU A 69 -19.58 -4.53 -9.22
C LEU A 69 -20.77 -5.49 -9.28
N GLY A 70 -21.25 -5.83 -8.09
CA GLY A 70 -22.50 -6.54 -7.91
C GLY A 70 -23.70 -5.59 -7.92
N PHE A 71 -24.88 -6.17 -7.73
CA PHE A 71 -26.09 -5.40 -7.46
C PHE A 71 -25.93 -4.64 -6.13
N ASP A 72 -26.30 -3.36 -6.11
CA ASP A 72 -26.12 -2.43 -4.99
C ASP A 72 -24.66 -2.13 -4.62
N GLY A 73 -23.71 -2.43 -5.52
CA GLY A 73 -22.29 -2.26 -5.24
C GLY A 73 -21.81 -0.80 -5.26
N CYS A 74 -20.72 -0.52 -4.53
CA CYS A 74 -20.09 0.79 -4.43
C CYS A 74 -18.67 0.81 -5.04
N LEU A 75 -18.45 1.70 -6.00
CA LEU A 75 -17.11 2.05 -6.48
C LEU A 75 -16.57 3.21 -5.63
N ASN A 76 -15.54 2.94 -4.84
CA ASN A 76 -14.79 3.96 -4.11
C ASN A 76 -13.54 4.38 -4.89
N PHE A 77 -13.50 5.64 -5.30
CA PHE A 77 -12.38 6.23 -6.03
C PHE A 77 -11.52 7.12 -5.11
N PHE A 78 -10.40 6.56 -4.62
CA PHE A 78 -9.45 7.23 -3.73
C PHE A 78 -8.19 7.76 -4.47
N ALA A 79 -8.07 7.45 -5.76
CA ALA A 79 -6.79 7.47 -6.47
C ALA A 79 -6.16 8.85 -6.77
N GLY A 80 -6.83 9.96 -6.45
CA GLY A 80 -6.29 11.33 -6.54
C GLY A 80 -5.62 11.70 -7.88
N PRO A 81 -6.34 11.76 -9.02
CA PRO A 81 -5.76 12.13 -10.30
C PRO A 81 -5.19 13.56 -10.30
N SER A 82 -3.98 13.73 -10.83
CA SER A 82 -3.36 15.06 -11.00
C SER A 82 -3.79 15.77 -12.29
N ASN A 83 -4.26 15.01 -13.28
CA ASN A 83 -4.79 15.56 -14.53
C ASN A 83 -6.29 15.89 -14.35
N PRO A 84 -6.71 17.17 -14.47
CA PRO A 84 -8.12 17.56 -14.34
C PRO A 84 -9.02 16.97 -15.44
N ASP A 85 -8.46 16.55 -16.58
CA ASP A 85 -9.20 15.94 -17.69
C ASP A 85 -9.30 14.41 -17.60
N PHE A 86 -8.82 13.81 -16.50
CA PHE A 86 -8.89 12.37 -16.31
C PHE A 86 -10.34 11.89 -16.30
N SER A 87 -10.66 10.95 -17.20
CA SER A 87 -12.00 10.38 -17.34
C SER A 87 -11.96 8.90 -17.74
N ALA A 88 -12.99 8.17 -17.31
CA ALA A 88 -13.20 6.75 -17.59
C ALA A 88 -14.65 6.51 -18.05
N MET A 89 -14.89 5.49 -18.87
CA MET A 89 -16.26 5.07 -19.18
C MET A 89 -16.90 4.47 -17.93
N PHE A 90 -18.18 4.78 -17.70
CA PHE A 90 -18.92 4.25 -16.57
C PHE A 90 -20.34 3.87 -17.01
N ASN A 91 -20.81 2.71 -16.57
CA ASN A 91 -22.08 2.17 -17.01
C ASN A 91 -23.27 2.76 -16.22
N PHE A 92 -23.86 3.83 -16.74
CA PHE A 92 -25.04 4.47 -16.14
C PHE A 92 -26.32 3.62 -16.16
N TYR A 93 -26.37 2.54 -16.95
CA TYR A 93 -27.46 1.56 -16.81
C TYR A 93 -27.39 0.88 -15.43
N ASN A 94 -26.19 0.50 -14.98
CA ASN A 94 -25.99 -0.14 -13.68
C ASN A 94 -26.25 0.82 -12.52
N VAL A 95 -25.92 2.10 -12.68
CA VAL A 95 -26.29 3.13 -11.70
C VAL A 95 -27.80 3.13 -11.46
N HIS A 96 -28.60 3.05 -12.52
CA HIS A 96 -30.04 3.13 -12.40
C HIS A 96 -30.70 1.81 -12.00
N TYR A 97 -30.33 0.71 -12.66
CA TYR A 97 -31.04 -0.58 -12.54
C TYR A 97 -30.36 -1.59 -11.62
N ALA A 98 -29.06 -1.44 -11.38
CA ALA A 98 -28.31 -2.27 -10.44
C ALA A 98 -27.97 -1.52 -9.16
N TYR A 99 -28.50 -0.31 -8.95
CA TYR A 99 -28.27 0.53 -7.77
C TYR A 99 -26.79 0.77 -7.47
N THR A 100 -25.96 0.89 -8.51
CA THR A 100 -24.53 1.13 -8.34
C THR A 100 -24.27 2.53 -7.78
N HIS A 101 -23.40 2.60 -6.77
CA HIS A 101 -22.92 3.82 -6.17
C HIS A 101 -21.50 4.14 -6.65
N VAL A 102 -21.19 5.43 -6.79
CA VAL A 102 -19.83 5.90 -7.00
C VAL A 102 -19.54 7.01 -5.99
N VAL A 103 -18.42 6.89 -5.28
CA VAL A 103 -17.98 7.87 -4.29
C VAL A 103 -16.52 8.23 -4.53
N GLY A 104 -16.22 9.52 -4.51
CA GLY A 104 -14.85 10.02 -4.45
C GLY A 104 -14.47 10.24 -2.99
N THR A 105 -13.31 9.72 -2.57
CA THR A 105 -12.78 9.94 -1.22
C THR A 105 -11.41 10.60 -1.28
N SER A 106 -11.14 11.50 -0.33
CA SER A 106 -9.86 12.19 -0.22
C SER A 106 -9.56 12.47 1.24
N GLY A 107 -8.47 11.88 1.75
CA GLY A 107 -8.07 12.01 3.14
C GLY A 107 -9.14 11.55 4.14
N GLY A 108 -9.02 12.05 5.36
CA GLY A 108 -9.99 11.88 6.43
C GLY A 108 -10.07 13.17 7.26
N ASN A 109 -11.13 13.29 8.04
CA ASN A 109 -11.31 14.35 9.03
C ASN A 109 -10.65 13.96 10.37
N ASN A 110 -10.81 14.81 11.39
CA ASN A 110 -10.22 14.55 12.71
C ASN A 110 -10.77 13.30 13.38
N ASP A 111 -12.04 12.98 13.19
CA ASP A 111 -12.67 11.78 13.76
C ASP A 111 -12.09 10.52 13.10
N ASP A 112 -11.87 10.53 11.78
CA ASP A 112 -11.21 9.44 11.06
C ASP A 112 -9.77 9.21 11.59
N MET A 113 -9.06 10.29 11.95
CA MET A 113 -7.72 10.20 12.54
C MET A 113 -7.74 9.58 13.94
N VAL A 114 -8.74 9.93 14.76
CA VAL A 114 -8.93 9.33 16.09
C VAL A 114 -9.20 7.84 15.95
N GLU A 115 -10.13 7.45 15.06
CA GLU A 115 -10.44 6.04 14.81
C GLU A 115 -9.22 5.27 14.30
N ALA A 116 -8.46 5.83 13.36
CA ALA A 116 -7.24 5.20 12.85
C ALA A 116 -6.21 4.95 13.97
N LEU A 117 -6.01 5.92 14.87
CA LEU A 117 -5.13 5.75 16.04
C LEU A 117 -5.64 4.68 17.00
N GLU A 118 -6.95 4.61 17.24
CA GLU A 118 -7.55 3.55 18.04
C GLU A 118 -7.33 2.16 17.43
N LEU A 119 -7.51 2.02 16.11
CA LEU A 119 -7.26 0.77 15.40
C LEU A 119 -5.77 0.38 15.45
N MET A 120 -4.86 1.34 15.28
CA MET A 120 -3.41 1.10 15.44
C MET A 120 -3.07 0.66 16.86
N SER A 121 -3.68 1.28 17.88
CA SER A 121 -3.48 0.88 19.29
C SER A 121 -3.96 -0.55 19.59
N LYS A 122 -4.89 -1.08 18.77
CA LYS A 122 -5.42 -2.44 18.86
C LYS A 122 -4.64 -3.47 18.03
N GLY A 123 -3.54 -3.05 17.40
CA GLY A 123 -2.62 -3.94 16.68
C GLY A 123 -2.61 -3.80 15.16
N LEU A 124 -3.24 -2.77 14.58
CA LEU A 124 -3.03 -2.44 13.16
C LEU A 124 -1.65 -1.81 12.98
N ASP A 125 -0.73 -2.51 12.33
CA ASP A 125 0.64 -2.05 12.11
C ASP A 125 0.85 -1.46 10.70
N PRO A 126 1.15 -0.15 10.56
CA PRO A 126 1.43 0.48 9.28
C PRO A 126 2.86 0.25 8.75
N ALA A 127 3.74 -0.45 9.48
CA ALA A 127 5.15 -0.64 9.14
C ALA A 127 5.38 -1.23 7.73
N GLY A 128 4.44 -2.06 7.25
CA GLY A 128 4.46 -2.61 5.88
C GLY A 128 4.50 -1.56 4.77
N LEU A 129 4.15 -0.31 5.08
CA LEU A 129 4.21 0.82 4.14
C LEU A 129 5.60 1.47 4.08
N VAL A 130 6.41 1.36 5.13
CA VAL A 130 7.73 2.01 5.21
C VAL A 130 8.77 1.15 4.51
N THR A 131 9.52 1.76 3.58
CA THR A 131 10.51 1.04 2.77
C THR A 131 11.88 1.69 2.77
N HIS A 132 11.96 2.96 3.13
CA HIS A 132 13.19 3.73 3.17
C HIS A 132 13.26 4.52 4.45
N ILE A 133 14.47 4.63 5.00
CA ILE A 133 14.79 5.41 6.21
C ILE A 133 15.84 6.46 5.82
N GLY A 134 15.67 7.70 6.26
CA GLY A 134 16.63 8.77 6.01
C GLY A 134 16.63 9.85 7.10
N GLY A 135 17.63 10.71 7.04
CA GLY A 135 17.78 11.91 7.87
C GLY A 135 17.23 13.16 7.19
N LEU A 136 17.38 14.30 7.85
CA LEU A 136 16.88 15.58 7.36
C LEU A 136 17.57 16.01 6.04
N ASP A 137 18.84 15.65 5.89
CA ASP A 137 19.68 15.91 4.71
C ASP A 137 19.16 15.22 3.43
N ALA A 138 18.40 14.13 3.57
CA ALA A 138 17.83 13.39 2.45
C ALA A 138 16.58 14.03 1.82
N VAL A 139 15.93 14.99 2.50
CA VAL A 139 14.58 15.47 2.13
C VAL A 139 14.54 16.15 0.77
N ILE A 140 15.53 16.99 0.45
CA ILE A 140 15.54 17.80 -0.78
C ILE A 140 15.60 16.89 -2.01
N GLU A 141 16.58 15.99 -2.04
CA GLU A 141 16.78 15.04 -3.14
C GLU A 141 15.58 14.08 -3.24
N ALA A 142 15.12 13.54 -2.12
CA ALA A 142 13.98 12.63 -2.10
C ALA A 142 12.69 13.28 -2.64
N THR A 143 12.49 14.58 -2.39
CA THR A 143 11.32 15.32 -2.86
C THR A 143 11.39 15.60 -4.37
N ASN A 144 12.54 16.07 -4.85
CA ASN A 144 12.73 16.41 -6.26
C ASN A 144 12.70 15.17 -7.18
N HIS A 145 13.17 14.03 -6.67
CA HIS A 145 13.30 12.78 -7.43
C HIS A 145 12.30 11.69 -7.00
N LEU A 146 11.25 12.03 -6.24
CA LEU A 146 10.32 11.05 -5.68
C LEU A 146 9.77 10.03 -6.70
N PRO A 147 9.40 10.40 -7.95
CA PRO A 147 8.92 9.44 -8.95
C PRO A 147 9.97 8.42 -9.40
N GLU A 148 11.26 8.75 -9.25
CA GLU A 148 12.40 7.92 -9.63
C GLU A 148 12.79 6.94 -8.51
N ILE A 149 12.35 7.20 -7.26
CA ILE A 149 12.67 6.40 -6.08
C ILE A 149 11.57 5.36 -5.85
N PRO A 150 11.82 4.07 -6.16
CA PRO A 150 10.81 3.03 -6.02
C PRO A 150 10.44 2.78 -4.54
N GLY A 151 9.47 1.89 -4.31
CA GLY A 151 9.04 1.51 -2.96
C GLY A 151 7.88 2.33 -2.40
N GLY A 152 7.56 2.09 -1.13
CA GLY A 152 6.45 2.70 -0.41
C GLY A 152 6.81 4.06 0.20
N LYS A 153 6.49 4.23 1.48
CA LYS A 153 6.77 5.43 2.28
C LYS A 153 8.26 5.55 2.61
N LYS A 154 8.72 6.80 2.66
CA LYS A 154 10.06 7.25 3.00
C LYS A 154 9.97 7.91 4.37
N LEU A 155 10.47 7.25 5.41
CA LEU A 155 10.43 7.75 6.79
C LEU A 155 11.67 8.61 7.02
N ILE A 156 11.46 9.85 7.44
CA ILE A 156 12.53 10.82 7.68
C ILE A 156 12.61 11.15 9.17
N TYR A 157 13.78 10.93 9.75
CA TYR A 157 14.12 11.40 11.08
C TYR A 157 14.76 12.78 10.98
N THR A 158 14.05 13.80 11.46
CA THR A 158 14.43 15.21 11.27
C THR A 158 15.63 15.68 12.11
N HIS A 159 16.11 14.84 13.02
CA HIS A 159 17.17 15.17 13.98
C HIS A 159 18.49 14.43 13.70
N ILE A 160 18.59 13.74 12.56
CA ILE A 160 19.77 12.96 12.18
C ILE A 160 20.16 13.30 10.74
N GLU A 161 21.43 13.03 10.40
CA GLU A 161 21.93 13.04 9.03
C GLU A 161 22.14 11.59 8.57
N MET A 162 21.44 11.20 7.50
CA MET A 162 21.49 9.84 6.96
C MET A 162 20.94 9.85 5.53
N PRO A 163 21.68 9.31 4.54
CA PRO A 163 21.17 9.16 3.18
C PRO A 163 19.85 8.36 3.17
N LEU A 164 18.92 8.72 2.28
CA LEU A 164 17.70 7.93 2.10
C LEU A 164 18.06 6.52 1.67
N THR A 165 17.88 5.56 2.57
CA THR A 165 18.38 4.20 2.40
C THR A 165 17.21 3.22 2.36
N PRO A 166 17.06 2.40 1.31
CA PRO A 166 16.09 1.32 1.29
C PRO A 166 16.42 0.29 2.39
N ILE A 167 15.42 -0.18 3.13
CA ILE A 167 15.62 -1.20 4.18
C ILE A 167 16.25 -2.48 3.60
N VAL A 168 15.88 -2.83 2.36
CA VAL A 168 16.41 -4.00 1.63
C VAL A 168 17.91 -3.92 1.36
N ASP A 169 18.50 -2.72 1.40
CA ASP A 169 19.93 -2.51 1.15
C ASP A 169 20.77 -2.53 2.44
N PHE A 170 20.15 -2.58 3.63
CA PHE A 170 20.87 -2.57 4.91
C PHE A 170 21.87 -3.71 5.03
N ALA A 171 21.52 -4.93 4.58
CA ALA A 171 22.43 -6.08 4.66
C ALA A 171 23.71 -5.84 3.85
N LYS A 172 23.58 -5.29 2.64
CA LYS A 172 24.70 -4.96 1.76
C LYS A 172 25.56 -3.83 2.33
N LEU A 173 24.94 -2.78 2.85
CA LEU A 173 25.65 -1.69 3.53
C LEU A 173 26.31 -2.17 4.82
N GLY A 174 25.76 -3.21 5.45
CA GLY A 174 26.31 -3.88 6.62
C GLY A 174 27.66 -4.56 6.41
N GLU A 175 28.07 -4.80 5.16
CA GLU A 175 29.41 -5.31 4.83
C GLU A 175 30.52 -4.31 5.21
N THR A 176 30.19 -3.02 5.27
CA THR A 176 31.15 -1.93 5.57
C THR A 176 30.72 -1.03 6.72
N SER A 177 29.50 -1.15 7.24
CA SER A 177 28.96 -0.34 8.34
C SER A 177 28.29 -1.19 9.41
N GLU A 178 28.84 -1.15 10.63
CA GLU A 178 28.30 -1.88 11.78
C GLU A 178 26.85 -1.48 12.11
N MET A 179 26.51 -0.20 11.96
CA MET A 179 25.15 0.30 12.15
C MET A 179 24.17 -0.38 11.18
N PHE A 180 24.50 -0.43 9.89
CA PHE A 180 23.63 -1.06 8.90
C PHE A 180 23.57 -2.57 9.06
N ARG A 181 24.67 -3.22 9.44
CA ARG A 181 24.69 -4.65 9.77
C ARG A 181 23.68 -4.96 10.88
N ARG A 182 23.70 -4.17 11.96
CA ARG A 182 22.79 -4.38 13.07
C ARG A 182 21.35 -4.04 12.73
N LEU A 183 21.09 -2.99 11.95
CA LEU A 183 19.76 -2.66 11.44
C LEU A 183 19.19 -3.77 10.56
N ALA A 184 20.01 -4.37 9.68
CA ALA A 184 19.59 -5.51 8.87
C ALA A 184 19.16 -6.70 9.74
N GLU A 185 19.99 -7.08 10.73
CA GLU A 185 19.66 -8.15 11.67
C GLU A 185 18.35 -7.89 12.44
N ILE A 186 18.09 -6.64 12.83
CA ILE A 186 16.84 -6.26 13.51
C ILE A 186 15.67 -6.40 12.53
N CYS A 187 15.74 -5.78 11.36
CA CYS A 187 14.64 -5.83 10.38
C CYS A 187 14.32 -7.27 9.96
N ASP A 188 15.31 -8.14 9.79
CA ASP A 188 15.11 -9.55 9.42
C ASP A 188 14.26 -10.32 10.46
N ARG A 189 14.43 -10.01 11.75
CA ARG A 189 13.59 -10.59 12.83
C ARG A 189 12.16 -10.02 12.87
N HIS A 190 11.92 -8.89 12.19
CA HIS A 190 10.62 -8.22 12.05
C HIS A 190 10.10 -8.28 10.60
N ASN A 191 10.30 -9.41 9.92
CA ASN A 191 9.79 -9.68 8.57
C ASN A 191 10.29 -8.69 7.49
N GLY A 192 11.49 -8.14 7.69
CA GLY A 192 12.09 -7.11 6.83
C GLY A 192 11.35 -5.78 6.91
N LEU A 193 10.68 -5.48 8.03
CA LEU A 193 9.99 -4.22 8.29
C LEU A 193 10.76 -3.34 9.26
N TRP A 194 10.50 -2.04 9.17
CA TRP A 194 10.93 -1.11 10.21
C TRP A 194 10.16 -1.36 11.50
N SER A 195 10.83 -1.28 12.65
CA SER A 195 10.23 -1.59 13.95
C SER A 195 10.72 -0.63 15.03
N LEU A 196 10.05 -0.65 16.19
CA LEU A 196 10.46 0.13 17.36
C LEU A 196 11.89 -0.20 17.82
N GLU A 197 12.31 -1.47 17.68
CA GLU A 197 13.68 -1.91 17.97
C GLU A 197 14.68 -1.26 17.01
N ALA A 198 14.36 -1.22 15.71
CA ALA A 198 15.22 -0.62 14.69
C ALA A 198 15.35 0.89 14.87
N GLU A 199 14.23 1.57 15.15
CA GLU A 199 14.20 3.00 15.48
C GLU A 199 15.03 3.29 16.72
N SER A 200 14.76 2.58 17.82
CA SER A 200 15.51 2.77 19.07
C SER A 200 17.00 2.53 18.87
N TYR A 201 17.38 1.53 18.08
CA TYR A 201 18.79 1.28 17.77
C TYR A 201 19.38 2.43 16.95
N LEU A 202 18.71 2.86 15.87
CA LEU A 202 19.18 3.97 15.03
C LEU A 202 19.42 5.20 15.89
N LEU A 203 18.41 5.68 16.63
CA LEU A 203 18.48 6.93 17.38
C LEU A 203 19.52 6.93 18.52
N ASN A 204 19.93 5.77 19.01
CA ASN A 204 21.02 5.65 19.99
C ASN A 204 22.42 5.53 19.35
N ASN A 205 22.51 5.37 18.03
CA ASN A 205 23.77 5.13 17.30
C ASN A 205 24.06 6.16 16.20
N VAL A 206 23.10 7.01 15.84
CA VAL A 206 23.38 8.27 15.14
C VAL A 206 23.40 9.39 16.17
N GLY A 207 24.57 10.03 16.32
CA GLY A 207 24.78 11.06 17.32
C GLY A 207 23.83 12.26 17.13
N ILE A 208 23.39 12.82 18.25
CA ILE A 208 23.04 14.24 18.36
C ILE A 208 24.31 15.00 18.72
#